data_AF-A0A3C0ISY5-F1
#
_entry.id   AF-A0A3C0ISY5-F1
#
_cell.length_a   1.000
_cell.length_b   1.000
_cell.length_c   1.000
_cell.angle_alpha   90.00
_cell.angle_beta   90.00
_cell.angle_gamma   90.00
#
_symmetry.space_group_name_H-M   'P 1'
#
loop_
_entity.id
_entity.type
_entity.pdbx_description
1 polymer ?
#
loop_
_entity_poly.entity_id
_entity_poly.type
_entity_poly.pdbx_seq_one_letter_code
_entity_poly.pdbx_strand_id
1 'polypeptide(L)' 'SGTASNWVQSTAWNVWRGTSSSAFGTAGNWSLNSVPTSTDHAVIASDASNMTVQITSEQSLAGLGIH' A
#
# COMPACT_ATOMS: atom_id res chain seq x y z
N SER A 1 25.96 12.38 -17.61
CA SER A 1 24.68 12.89 -17.09
C SER A 1 24.03 11.77 -16.31
N GLY A 2 23.84 11.95 -15.00
CA GLY A 2 23.25 10.91 -14.14
C GLY A 2 21.74 10.87 -14.35
N THR A 3 21.22 9.70 -14.71
CA THR A 3 19.79 9.42 -14.80
C THR A 3 19.11 9.81 -13.49
N ALA A 4 18.12 10.70 -13.54
CA ALA A 4 17.29 11.02 -12.38
C ALA A 4 16.61 9.73 -11.91
N SER A 5 16.95 9.27 -10.71
CA SER A 5 16.26 8.14 -10.11
C SER A 5 14.79 8.53 -9.91
N ASN A 6 13.87 7.76 -10.51
CA ASN A 6 12.43 7.94 -10.40
C ASN A 6 11.92 7.45 -9.03
N TRP A 7 12.51 7.95 -7.95
CA TRP A 7 11.96 7.78 -6.62
C TRP A 7 10.74 8.69 -6.55
N VAL A 8 9.55 8.13 -6.75
CA VAL A 8 8.31 8.83 -6.40
C VAL A 8 8.42 9.12 -4.90
N GLN A 9 8.68 10.39 -4.57
CA GLN A 9 8.65 10.89 -3.21
C GLN A 9 7.19 10.85 -2.77
N SER A 10 6.74 9.72 -2.23
CA SER A 10 5.39 9.65 -1.69
C SER A 10 5.27 10.62 -0.52
N THR A 11 4.14 11.30 -0.46
CA THR A 11 3.85 12.32 0.54
C THR A 11 3.13 11.76 1.76
N ALA A 12 2.65 10.51 1.71
CA ALA A 12 1.94 9.88 2.81
C ALA A 12 2.31 8.39 2.98
N TRP A 13 2.71 8.03 4.20
CA TRP A 13 2.89 6.65 4.63
C TRP A 13 1.61 6.16 5.28
N ASN A 14 0.94 5.21 4.66
CA ASN A 14 -0.32 4.67 5.14
C ASN A 14 -0.15 3.19 5.50
N VAL A 15 -0.41 2.86 6.76
CA VAL A 15 -0.10 1.54 7.32
C VAL A 15 -1.37 0.71 7.39
N TRP A 16 -1.33 -0.48 6.80
CA TRP A 16 -2.35 -1.50 6.93
C TRP A 16 -2.30 -2.13 8.32
N ARG A 17 -3.41 -2.03 9.05
CA ARG A 17 -3.63 -2.64 10.36
C ARG A 17 -4.50 -3.90 10.28
N GLY A 18 -5.39 -3.97 9.27
CA GLY A 18 -6.27 -5.12 9.06
C GLY A 18 -7.29 -5.36 10.18
N THR A 19 -7.55 -4.38 11.05
CA THR A 19 -8.33 -4.58 12.28
C THR A 19 -9.83 -4.81 12.05
N SER A 20 -10.36 -4.39 10.90
CA SER A 20 -11.80 -4.39 10.63
C SER A 20 -12.24 -5.50 9.67
N SER A 21 -11.40 -5.85 8.68
CA SER A 21 -11.68 -6.82 7.62
C SER A 21 -10.39 -7.26 6.91
N SER A 22 -10.44 -8.33 6.11
CA SER A 22 -9.36 -8.78 5.21
C SER A 22 -9.35 -8.06 3.84
N ALA A 23 -10.38 -7.27 3.55
CA ALA A 23 -10.54 -6.59 2.26
C ALA A 23 -9.65 -5.34 2.13
N PHE A 24 -8.71 -5.34 1.19
CA PHE A 24 -7.72 -4.26 1.00
C PHE A 24 -8.35 -2.87 0.76
N GLY A 25 -9.49 -2.83 0.07
CA GLY A 25 -10.25 -1.63 -0.24
C GLY A 25 -11.07 -1.06 0.93
N THR A 26 -10.98 -1.62 2.13
CA THR A 26 -11.69 -1.08 3.30
C THR A 26 -10.85 -0.02 3.99
N ALA A 27 -11.30 1.25 3.93
CA ALA A 27 -10.61 2.40 4.54
C ALA A 27 -10.30 2.21 6.04
N GLY A 28 -11.21 1.60 6.80
CA GLY A 28 -11.04 1.31 8.22
C GLY A 28 -9.98 0.26 8.57
N ASN A 29 -9.28 -0.31 7.58
CA ASN A 29 -8.10 -1.15 7.79
C ASN A 29 -6.78 -0.36 7.72
N TRP A 30 -6.82 0.90 7.33
CA TRP A 30 -5.66 1.76 7.13
C TRP A 30 -5.51 2.79 8.24
N SER A 31 -4.27 3.14 8.62
CA SER A 31 -3.99 4.09 9.70
C SER A 31 -4.55 5.48 9.46
N LEU A 32 -4.67 5.90 8.19
CA LEU A 32 -5.25 7.19 7.79
C LEU A 32 -6.77 7.12 7.55
N ASN A 33 -7.41 5.97 7.83
CA ASN A 33 -8.83 5.72 7.52
C ASN A 33 -9.19 6.03 6.06
N SER A 34 -8.26 5.75 5.14
CA SER A 34 -8.39 5.92 3.69
C SER A 34 -7.57 4.85 2.99
N VAL A 35 -8.05 4.36 1.84
CA VAL A 35 -7.31 3.42 1.00
C VAL A 35 -6.18 4.18 0.29
N PRO A 36 -4.92 3.68 0.30
CA PRO A 36 -3.82 4.28 -0.44
C PRO A 36 -4.14 4.35 -1.94
N THR A 37 -3.68 5.43 -2.57
CA THR A 37 -3.72 5.66 -4.01
C THR A 37 -2.34 5.45 -4.62
N SER A 38 -2.21 5.60 -5.94
CA SER A 38 -0.95 5.40 -6.67
C SER A 38 0.20 6.34 -6.28
N THR A 39 -0.09 7.42 -5.54
CA THR A 39 0.93 8.35 -5.03
C THR A 39 1.32 8.08 -3.57
N ASP A 40 0.68 7.11 -2.92
CA ASP A 40 0.86 6.82 -1.50
C ASP A 40 1.78 5.61 -1.28
N HIS A 41 2.56 5.64 -0.20
CA HIS A 41 3.29 4.45 0.26
C HIS A 41 2.36 3.62 1.15
N ALA A 42 1.99 2.43 0.66
CA ALA A 42 1.26 1.44 1.43
C ALA A 42 2.23 0.53 2.19
N VAL A 43 2.14 0.50 3.51
CA VAL A 43 2.95 -0.40 4.36
C VAL A 43 2.06 -1.44 4.99
N ILE A 44 2.39 -2.72 4.80
CA ILE A 44 1.74 -3.82 5.53
C ILE A 44 2.59 -4.15 6.75
N ALA A 45 2.08 -3.83 7.93
CA ALA A 45 2.79 -4.09 9.17
C ALA A 45 2.78 -5.60 9.50
N SER A 46 3.90 -6.12 10.00
CA SER A 46 4.07 -7.55 10.31
C SER A 46 3.20 -8.03 11.48
N ASP A 47 2.64 -7.10 12.25
CA ASP A 47 1.75 -7.33 13.39
C ASP A 47 0.26 -7.16 13.04
N ALA A 48 -0.09 -6.93 11.77
CA ALA A 48 -1.48 -6.81 11.33
C ALA A 48 -2.26 -8.10 11.63
N SER A 49 -3.29 -7.99 12.47
CA SER A 49 -3.98 -9.13 13.10
C SER A 49 -4.84 -9.98 12.15
N ASN A 50 -5.12 -9.50 10.94
CA ASN A 50 -5.97 -10.16 9.96
C ASN A 50 -5.20 -10.42 8.64
N MET A 51 -4.14 -11.22 8.76
CA MET A 51 -3.04 -11.36 7.79
C MET A 51 -3.40 -11.77 6.37
N THR A 52 -4.58 -12.36 6.11
CA THR A 52 -4.95 -12.68 4.72
C THR A 52 -5.51 -11.45 4.03
N VAL A 53 -4.63 -10.66 3.40
CA VAL A 53 -5.07 -9.59 2.50
C VAL A 53 -5.67 -10.23 1.25
N GLN A 54 -6.98 -10.06 1.03
CA GLN A 54 -7.62 -10.46 -0.23
C GLN A 54 -7.56 -9.30 -1.23
N ILE A 55 -6.71 -9.46 -2.24
CA ILE A 55 -6.64 -8.57 -3.40
C ILE A 55 -7.59 -9.15 -4.45
N THR A 56 -8.83 -8.64 -4.50
CA THR A 56 -9.90 -9.15 -5.38
C THR A 56 -9.93 -8.48 -6.75
N SER A 57 -9.07 -7.49 -6.98
CA SER A 57 -8.83 -6.84 -8.27
C SER A 57 -7.36 -6.45 -8.36
N GLU A 58 -6.77 -6.51 -9.55
CA GLU A 58 -5.36 -6.18 -9.78
C GLU A 58 -5.03 -4.79 -9.21
N GLN A 59 -4.29 -4.77 -8.10
CA GLN A 59 -3.53 -3.60 -7.70
C GLN A 59 -2.25 -3.64 -8.54
N SER A 60 -2.30 -2.97 -9.68
CA SER A 60 -1.13 -2.84 -10.56
C SER A 60 0.03 -2.24 -9.76
N LEU A 61 1.04 -3.05 -9.47
CA LEU A 61 2.35 -2.58 -9.05
C LEU A 61 3.08 -2.04 -10.29
N ALA A 62 2.58 -0.93 -10.83
CA ALA A 62 3.16 -0.28 -11.98
C ALA A 62 4.55 0.25 -11.60
N GLY A 63 5.59 -0.52 -11.90
CA GLY A 63 6.98 -0.06 -11.78
C GLY A 63 7.97 -0.96 -11.06
N LEU A 64 7.64 -2.22 -10.73
CA LEU A 64 8.67 -3.15 -10.25
C LEU A 64 9.55 -3.63 -11.42
N GLY A 65 10.51 -2.79 -11.81
CA GLY A 65 11.63 -3.17 -12.66
C GLY A 65 12.52 -4.15 -11.90
N ILE A 66 12.28 -5.45 -12.08
CA ILE A 66 13.23 -6.50 -11.71
C ILE A 66 14.41 -6.39 -12.68
N HIS A 67 15.59 -6.08 -12.13
CA HIS A 67 16.86 -5.90 -12.82
C HIS A 67 17.80 -7.06 -12.50
#